data_AF-B7SSU3-F1
#
_entry.id   AF-B7SSU3-F1
#
_cell.length_a   1.000
_cell.length_b   1.000
_cell.length_c   1.000
_cell.angle_alpha   90.00
_cell.angle_beta   90.00
_cell.angle_gamma   90.00
#
_symmetry.space_group_name_H-M   'P 1'
#
loop_
_entity.id
_entity.type
_entity.pdbx_description
1 polymer ?
#
loop_
_entity_poly.entity_id
_entity_poly.type
_entity_poly.pdbx_seq_one_letter_code
_entity_poly.pdbx_strand_id
1 'polypeptide(L)'
;MLNKMGESFKIMRKSRGITLSEATGEEFSESMLSRFENGQSEMSAQKLFACLDNIYLDIEEYNLLVREYEPTDFSTLQKNIHHFYNPTMRLS
;
A
#
# COMPACT_ATOMS: atom_id res chain seq x y z
N MET A 1 -0.01 -3.60 -11.88
CA MET A 1 0.40 -2.75 -10.73
C MET A 1 -0.72 -1.81 -10.29
N LEU A 2 -1.27 -0.96 -11.17
CA LEU A 2 -2.34 0.00 -10.83
C LEU A 2 -3.59 -0.65 -10.21
N ASN A 3 -4.06 -1.78 -10.75
CA ASN A 3 -5.21 -2.50 -10.17
C ASN A 3 -4.94 -3.00 -8.74
N LYS A 4 -3.68 -3.35 -8.40
CA LYS A 4 -3.33 -3.83 -7.06
C LYS A 4 -3.33 -2.71 -6.01
N MET A 5 -3.06 -1.46 -6.42
CA MET A 5 -3.07 -0.31 -5.51
C MET A 5 -4.48 -0.06 -4.97
N GLY A 6 -5.44 0.17 -5.86
CA GLY A 6 -6.84 0.39 -5.45
C GLY A 6 -7.41 -0.76 -4.63
N GLU A 7 -7.17 -2.00 -5.05
CA GLU A 7 -7.66 -3.18 -4.33
C GLU A 7 -7.02 -3.32 -2.95
N SER A 8 -5.70 -3.12 -2.82
CA SER A 8 -5.00 -3.17 -1.52
C SER A 8 -5.51 -2.08 -0.58
N PHE A 9 -5.75 -0.87 -1.10
CA PHE A 9 -6.31 0.22 -0.31
C PHE A 9 -7.71 -0.13 0.20
N LYS A 10 -8.57 -0.66 -0.68
CA LYS A 10 -9.93 -1.11 -0.34
C LYS A 10 -9.94 -2.14 0.78
N ILE A 11 -9.02 -3.12 0.74
CA ILE A 11 -8.87 -4.14 1.78
C ILE A 11 -8.55 -3.48 3.12
N MET A 12 -7.57 -2.58 3.15
CA MET A 12 -7.12 -1.94 4.39
C MET A 12 -8.09 -0.92 4.97
N ARG A 13 -8.81 -0.19 4.12
CA ARG A 13 -9.88 0.70 4.56
C ARG A 13 -11.02 -0.10 5.19
N LYS A 14 -11.46 -1.17 4.52
CA LYS A 14 -12.55 -2.02 5.02
C LYS A 14 -12.19 -2.78 6.29
N SER A 15 -10.95 -3.27 6.42
CA SER A 15 -10.51 -3.98 7.63
C SER A 15 -10.52 -3.09 8.88
N ARG A 16 -10.39 -1.77 8.69
CA ARG A 16 -10.49 -0.75 9.74
C ARG A 16 -11.91 -0.22 9.96
N GLY A 17 -12.89 -0.69 9.20
CA GLY A 17 -14.28 -0.22 9.30
C GLY A 17 -14.50 1.21 8.82
N ILE A 18 -13.57 1.77 8.05
CA ILE A 18 -13.62 3.17 7.60
C ILE A 18 -14.45 3.29 6.33
N THR A 19 -15.36 4.25 6.29
CA THR A 19 -16.24 4.52 5.15
C THR A 19 -15.50 5.24 4.02
N LEU A 20 -16.14 5.36 2.84
CA LEU A 20 -15.56 6.14 1.75
C LEU A 20 -15.48 7.63 2.13
N SER A 21 -16.52 8.16 2.77
CA SER A 21 -16.58 9.56 3.22
C SER A 21 -15.45 9.91 4.20
N GLU A 22 -15.24 9.06 5.22
CA GLU A 22 -14.14 9.24 6.18
C GLU A 22 -12.77 9.14 5.50
N ALA A 23 -12.59 8.19 4.57
CA ALA A 23 -11.33 8.04 3.86
C ALA A 23 -11.03 9.22 2.91
N THR A 24 -12.03 9.83 2.29
CA THR A 24 -11.82 11.01 1.44
C THR A 24 -11.70 12.31 2.23
N GLY A 25 -12.07 12.33 3.52
CA GLY A 25 -12.05 13.54 4.35
C GLY A 25 -12.91 14.68 3.78
N GLU A 26 -13.93 14.34 2.97
CA GLU A 26 -14.74 15.30 2.19
C GLU A 26 -13.95 16.16 1.17
N GLU A 27 -12.64 15.92 0.96
CA GLU A 27 -11.81 16.69 0.04
C GLU A 27 -12.12 16.38 -1.44
N PHE A 28 -12.66 15.19 -1.72
CA PHE A 28 -13.07 14.77 -3.04
C PHE A 28 -14.17 13.69 -3.00
N SER A 29 -14.76 13.38 -4.15
CA SER A 29 -15.94 12.53 -4.21
C SER A 29 -15.65 11.08 -3.82
N GLU A 30 -16.55 10.50 -3.02
CA GLU A 30 -16.55 9.06 -2.70
C GLU A 30 -16.58 8.18 -3.96
N SER A 31 -17.24 8.66 -5.03
CA SER A 31 -17.29 7.98 -6.32
C SER A 31 -15.91 7.87 -6.98
N MET A 32 -15.02 8.84 -6.77
CA MET A 32 -13.65 8.79 -7.27
C MET A 32 -12.83 7.75 -6.49
N LEU A 33 -12.93 7.74 -5.15
CA LEU A 33 -12.29 6.72 -4.33
C LEU A 33 -12.80 5.31 -4.68
N SER A 34 -14.11 5.14 -4.82
CA SER A 34 -14.73 3.87 -5.21
C SER A 34 -14.23 3.40 -6.59
N ARG A 35 -14.17 4.28 -7.59
CA ARG A 35 -13.62 3.91 -8.91
C ARG A 35 -12.15 3.49 -8.82
N PHE A 36 -11.34 4.22 -8.05
CA PHE A 36 -9.95 3.84 -7.80
C PHE A 36 -9.83 2.47 -7.13
N GLU A 37 -10.57 2.24 -6.05
CA GLU A 37 -10.61 0.96 -5.32
C GLU A 37 -11.04 -0.24 -6.16
N ASN A 38 -11.78 0.00 -7.24
CA ASN A 38 -12.26 -1.04 -8.16
C ASN A 38 -11.47 -1.05 -9.49
N GLY A 39 -10.33 -0.35 -9.58
CA GLY A 39 -9.48 -0.32 -10.78
C GLY A 39 -10.10 0.37 -11.99
N GLN A 40 -11.14 1.19 -11.78
CA GLN A 40 -11.86 1.91 -12.83
C GLN A 40 -11.27 3.29 -13.12
N SER A 41 -10.43 3.81 -12.22
CA SER A 41 -9.71 5.07 -12.43
C SER A 41 -8.38 5.07 -11.69
N GLU A 42 -7.44 5.87 -12.18
CA GLU A 42 -6.25 6.22 -11.42
C GLU A 42 -6.59 7.29 -10.35
N MET A 43 -5.70 7.42 -9.38
CA MET A 43 -5.74 8.47 -8.36
C MET A 43 -4.38 9.16 -8.32
N SER A 44 -4.36 10.48 -8.10
CA SER A 44 -3.09 11.18 -7.91
C SER A 44 -2.41 10.76 -6.60
N ALA A 45 -1.08 10.80 -6.56
CA ALA A 45 -0.32 10.48 -5.35
C ALA A 45 -0.77 11.32 -4.15
N GLN A 46 -1.01 12.63 -4.34
CA GLN A 46 -1.48 13.51 -3.27
C GLN A 46 -2.78 13.02 -2.62
N LYS A 47 -3.77 12.59 -3.41
CA LYS A 47 -5.03 12.07 -2.88
C LYS A 47 -4.86 10.70 -2.23
N LEU A 48 -3.95 9.88 -2.74
CA LEU A 48 -3.61 8.60 -2.11
C LEU A 48 -3.00 8.82 -0.72
N PHE A 49 -2.05 9.75 -0.57
CA PHE A 49 -1.47 10.06 0.74
C PHE A 49 -2.51 10.59 1.73
N ALA A 50 -3.39 11.50 1.31
CA ALA A 50 -4.49 11.98 2.16
C ALA A 50 -5.39 10.81 2.62
N CYS A 51 -5.75 9.92 1.68
CA CYS A 51 -6.49 8.71 1.99
C CYS A 51 -5.78 7.79 2.98
N LEU A 52 -4.46 7.58 2.84
CA LEU A 52 -3.66 6.76 3.73
C LEU A 52 -3.64 7.32 5.16
N ASP A 53 -3.45 8.63 5.28
CA ASP A 53 -3.50 9.34 6.56
C ASP A 53 -4.88 9.19 7.22
N ASN A 54 -5.95 9.41 6.46
CA ASN A 54 -7.33 9.29 6.95
C ASN A 54 -7.70 7.87 7.42
N ILE A 55 -7.01 6.84 6.90
CA ILE A 55 -7.19 5.46 7.35
C ILE A 55 -6.12 4.97 8.33
N TYR A 56 -5.22 5.84 8.79
CA TYR A 56 -4.11 5.48 9.67
C TYR A 56 -3.29 4.31 9.11
N LEU A 57 -2.94 4.38 7.83
CA LEU A 57 -2.13 3.38 7.14
C LEU A 57 -0.81 4.01 6.68
N ASP A 58 0.30 3.43 7.12
CA ASP A 58 1.61 3.85 6.68
C ASP A 58 1.88 3.42 5.21
N ILE A 59 2.64 4.26 4.48
CA ILE A 59 2.95 4.01 3.07
C ILE A 59 3.83 2.76 2.87
N GLU A 60 4.71 2.41 3.81
CA GLU A 60 5.52 1.21 3.75
C GLU A 60 4.66 -0.05 3.91
N GLU A 61 3.74 -0.05 4.88
CA GLU A 61 2.77 -1.12 5.08
C GLU A 61 1.89 -1.32 3.84
N TYR A 62 1.40 -0.21 3.27
CA TYR A 62 0.63 -0.23 2.04
C TYR A 62 1.44 -0.80 0.87
N ASN A 63 2.69 -0.37 0.69
CA ASN A 63 3.56 -0.86 -0.38
C ASN A 63 3.85 -2.36 -0.26
N LEU A 64 3.99 -2.87 0.96
CA LEU A 64 4.18 -4.29 1.23
C LEU A 64 2.98 -5.11 0.74
N LEU A 65 1.76 -4.64 1.01
CA LEU A 65 0.52 -5.28 0.55
C LEU A 65 0.37 -5.21 -0.97
N VAL A 66 0.65 -4.06 -1.59
CA VAL A 66 0.60 -3.90 -3.05
C VAL A 66 1.56 -4.87 -3.76
N ARG A 67 2.67 -5.21 -3.11
CA ARG A 67 3.66 -6.18 -3.58
C ARG A 67 3.35 -7.62 -3.18
N GLU A 68 2.27 -7.87 -2.45
CA GLU A 68 1.95 -9.21 -1.91
C GLU A 68 3.10 -9.79 -1.09
N TYR A 69 3.80 -8.93 -0.34
CA TYR A 69 4.99 -9.29 0.46
C TYR A 69 6.19 -9.79 -0.37
N GLU A 70 6.16 -9.67 -1.69
CA GLU A 70 7.30 -10.03 -2.55
C GLU A 70 8.47 -9.05 -2.33
N PRO A 71 9.70 -9.57 -2.16
CA PRO A 71 10.89 -8.75 -1.97
C PRO A 71 11.17 -7.89 -3.20
N THR A 72 11.64 -6.67 -2.98
CA THR A 72 12.17 -5.83 -4.06
C THR A 72 13.55 -6.31 -4.49
N ASP A 73 13.96 -6.00 -5.72
CA ASP A 73 15.33 -6.25 -6.18
C ASP A 73 16.37 -5.66 -5.23
N PHE A 74 16.09 -4.48 -4.68
CA PHE A 74 16.94 -3.84 -3.68
C PHE A 74 17.04 -4.67 -2.40
N SER A 75 15.91 -5.16 -1.86
CA SER A 75 15.91 -6.00 -0.66
C SER A 75 16.62 -7.34 -0.90
N THR A 76 16.46 -7.92 -2.09
CA THR A 76 17.17 -9.13 -2.52
C THR A 76 18.67 -8.88 -2.61
N LEU A 77 19.08 -7.77 -3.23
CA LEU A 77 20.48 -7.36 -3.31
C LEU A 77 21.08 -7.14 -1.92
N GLN A 78 20.39 -6.41 -1.05
CA GLN A 78 20.82 -6.15 0.33
C GLN A 78 20.97 -7.46 1.10
N LYS A 79 20.04 -8.40 0.95
CA LYS A 79 20.12 -9.74 1.55
C LYS A 79 21.33 -10.52 1.04
N ASN A 80 21.61 -10.48 -0.26
CA ASN A 80 22.78 -11.16 -0.86
C ASN A 80 24.10 -10.56 -0.36
N ILE A 81 24.19 -9.23 -0.29
CA ILE A 81 25.35 -8.53 0.26
C ILE A 81 25.55 -8.94 1.72
N HIS A 82 24.49 -8.90 2.54
CA HIS A 82 24.57 -9.28 3.94
C HIS A 82 25.02 -10.75 4.12
N HIS A 83 24.48 -11.66 3.32
CA HIS A 83 24.88 -13.07 3.34
C HIS A 83 26.35 -13.27 2.98
N PHE A 84 26.86 -12.54 1.98
CA PHE A 84 28.26 -12.60 1.60
C PHE A 84 29.21 -12.17 2.73
N TYR A 85 28.87 -11.11 3.47
CA TYR A 85 29.69 -10.61 4.57
C TYR A 85 29.50 -11.35 5.91
N ASN A 86 28.34 -12.00 6.14
CA ASN A 86 28.02 -12.73 7.37
C ASN A 86 27.47 -14.14 7.09
N PRO A 87 28.28 -15.09 6.59
CA PRO A 87 27.81 -16.38 6.10
C PRO A 87 27.29 -17.34 7.20
N THR A 88 27.54 -17.08 8.49
CA THR A 88 27.23 -18.00 9.60
C THR A 88 25.96 -17.66 10.40
N MET A 89 25.24 -16.57 10.10
CA MET A 89 23.93 -16.34 10.73
C MET A 89 22.89 -17.31 10.15
N ARG A 90 22.59 -18.39 10.88
CA ARG A 90 21.35 -19.15 10.69
C ARG A 90 20.20 -18.31 11.23
N LEU A 91 19.31 -17.89 10.34
CA LEU A 91 18.11 -17.15 10.71
C LEU A 91 17.15 -18.09 11.47
N SER A 92 16.84 -17.74 12.71
CA SER A 92 15.72 -18.27 13.50
C SER A 92 14.41 -17.65 13.04
#